data_AF-A0A427FIW2-F1
#
_entry.id   AF-A0A427FIW2-F1
#
_cell.length_a   1.000
_cell.length_b   1.000
_cell.length_c   1.000
_cell.angle_alpha   90.00
_cell.angle_beta   90.00
_cell.angle_gamma   90.00
#
_symmetry.space_group_name_H-M   'P 1'
#
loop_
_entity.id
_entity.type
_entity.pdbx_description
1 polymer ?
#
loop_
_entity_poly.entity_id
_entity_poly.type
_entity_poly.pdbx_seq_one_letter_code
_entity_poly.pdbx_strand_id
1 'polypeptide(L)'
;MLAPPSSLTRTTDSRRITTGLLAGLAVPWALSAKASPRLLAARAADDGERLRLVFELNGRPQYRTFTLQSPDRLIIDLDNTHVANSLGHFPEASRLVTAVRSGAYPFDSRRDRVYFQRQ
;
A
#
# COMPACT_ATOMS: atom_id res chain seq x y z
N MET A 1 34.07 -9.29 -90.17
CA MET A 1 33.30 -8.40 -89.28
C MET A 1 32.36 -9.29 -88.47
N LEU A 2 32.69 -9.51 -87.19
CA LEU A 2 32.11 -10.54 -86.31
C LEU A 2 30.70 -10.15 -85.85
N ALA A 3 29.71 -11.03 -86.05
CA ALA A 3 28.43 -10.96 -85.35
C ALA A 3 28.54 -11.78 -84.04
N PRO A 4 28.11 -11.25 -82.88
CA PRO A 4 28.09 -12.03 -81.65
C PRO A 4 26.82 -12.89 -81.56
N PRO A 5 26.89 -14.13 -81.02
CA PRO A 5 25.70 -14.87 -80.60
C PRO A 5 25.28 -14.41 -79.19
N SER A 6 24.06 -13.91 -79.04
CA SER A 6 23.49 -13.63 -77.71
C SER A 6 22.89 -14.91 -77.13
N SER A 7 23.55 -15.45 -76.12
CA SER A 7 23.13 -16.62 -75.35
C SER A 7 22.16 -16.26 -74.22
N LEU A 8 21.05 -16.98 -74.24
CA LEU A 8 20.41 -17.72 -73.14
C LEU A 8 19.89 -17.02 -71.86
N THR A 9 18.61 -17.36 -71.65
CA THR A 9 17.96 -17.76 -70.39
C THR A 9 17.57 -16.69 -69.37
N ARG A 10 16.29 -16.32 -69.49
CA ARG A 10 15.39 -15.85 -68.43
C ARG A 10 15.61 -16.64 -67.12
N THR A 11 16.29 -16.02 -66.16
CA THR A 11 16.31 -16.50 -64.78
C THR A 11 15.05 -15.98 -64.10
N THR A 12 14.15 -16.91 -63.76
CA THR A 12 13.02 -16.62 -62.88
C THR A 12 13.60 -16.68 -61.47
N ASP A 13 13.88 -15.52 -60.85
CA ASP A 13 14.26 -15.51 -59.44
C ASP A 13 13.12 -15.01 -58.54
N SER A 14 13.00 -15.79 -57.49
CA SER A 14 11.96 -16.04 -56.53
C SER A 14 11.45 -14.81 -55.78
N ARG A 15 10.13 -14.82 -55.57
CA ARG A 15 9.38 -13.93 -54.70
C ARG A 15 9.99 -13.95 -53.29
N ARG A 16 10.67 -12.87 -52.91
CA ARG A 16 11.08 -12.62 -51.52
C ARG A 16 9.84 -12.26 -50.69
N ILE A 17 9.24 -13.26 -50.05
CA ILE A 17 8.23 -13.04 -49.01
C ILE A 17 9.02 -12.71 -47.74
N THR A 18 9.25 -11.42 -47.51
CA THR A 18 9.86 -10.94 -46.26
C THR A 18 8.84 -11.06 -45.14
N THR A 19 8.91 -12.16 -44.40
CA THR A 19 8.19 -12.37 -43.14
C THR A 19 8.66 -11.33 -42.12
N GLY A 20 7.83 -10.31 -41.86
CA GLY A 20 8.03 -9.37 -40.75
C GLY A 20 7.81 -10.09 -39.42
N LEU A 21 8.88 -10.23 -38.65
CA LEU A 21 8.93 -10.85 -37.33
C LEU A 21 7.94 -10.17 -36.35
N LEU A 22 7.13 -10.97 -35.65
CA LEU A 22 6.33 -10.52 -34.50
C LEU A 22 7.23 -9.85 -33.45
N ALA A 23 7.17 -8.53 -33.35
CA ALA A 23 7.67 -7.80 -32.18
C ALA A 23 6.54 -7.67 -31.16
N GLY A 24 6.25 -8.77 -30.45
CA GLY A 24 5.42 -8.73 -29.25
C GLY A 24 6.15 -7.98 -28.14
N LEU A 25 6.01 -6.65 -28.08
CA LEU A 25 6.29 -5.93 -26.84
C LEU A 25 5.17 -6.31 -25.87
N ALA A 26 5.44 -7.31 -25.04
CA ALA A 26 4.67 -7.52 -23.82
C ALA A 26 4.82 -6.24 -22.99
N VAL A 27 3.83 -5.35 -23.05
CA VAL A 27 3.75 -4.22 -22.12
C VAL A 27 3.62 -4.85 -20.75
N PRO A 28 4.60 -4.74 -19.84
CA PRO A 28 4.36 -5.15 -18.48
C PRO A 28 3.31 -4.16 -17.97
N TRP A 29 2.07 -4.61 -17.82
CA TRP A 29 1.07 -3.85 -17.07
C TRP A 29 1.73 -3.50 -15.74
N ALA A 30 1.97 -2.21 -15.52
CA ALA A 30 2.66 -1.73 -14.35
C ALA A 30 1.88 -2.18 -13.11
N LEU A 31 2.40 -3.18 -12.40
CA LEU A 31 1.90 -3.60 -11.11
C LEU A 31 2.29 -2.50 -10.11
N SER A 32 1.41 -1.52 -9.90
CA SER A 32 1.57 -0.59 -8.79
C SER A 32 1.36 -1.35 -7.48
N ALA A 33 2.45 -1.69 -6.81
CA ALA A 33 2.40 -2.07 -5.41
C ALA A 33 2.00 -0.84 -4.59
N LYS A 34 0.77 -0.82 -4.06
CA LYS A 34 0.40 0.20 -3.07
C LYS A 34 1.08 -0.15 -1.76
N ALA A 35 1.96 0.73 -1.30
CA ALA A 35 2.57 0.61 0.02
C ALA A 35 1.46 0.65 1.09
N SER A 36 1.51 -0.29 2.02
CA SER A 36 0.61 -0.31 3.18
C SER A 36 0.82 0.96 4.01
N PRO A 37 -0.25 1.66 4.43
CA PRO A 37 -0.14 2.78 5.35
C PRO A 37 0.69 2.42 6.59
N ARG A 38 1.47 3.39 7.07
CA ARG A 38 2.28 3.25 8.26
C ARG A 38 1.90 4.35 9.23
N LEU A 39 1.64 3.96 10.47
CA LEU A 39 1.41 4.90 11.57
C LEU A 39 2.75 5.44 12.05
N LEU A 40 2.94 6.75 11.88
CA LEU A 40 4.19 7.45 12.15
C LEU A 40 4.22 7.99 13.57
N ALA A 41 3.11 8.59 14.01
CA ALA A 41 2.98 9.17 15.34
C ALA A 41 1.52 9.13 15.81
N ALA A 42 1.34 9.16 17.12
CA ALA A 42 0.06 9.44 17.76
C ALA A 42 0.26 10.58 18.76
N ARG A 43 -0.71 11.49 18.81
CA ARG A 43 -0.78 12.56 19.79
C ARG A 43 -2.16 12.57 20.41
N ALA A 44 -2.21 12.98 21.67
CA ALA A 44 -3.46 13.27 22.35
C ALA A 44 -3.43 14.70 22.87
N ALA A 45 -4.55 15.39 22.75
CA ALA A 45 -4.79 16.69 23.34
C ALA A 45 -6.08 16.62 24.15
N ASP A 46 -6.01 17.01 25.41
CA ASP A 46 -7.16 17.10 26.31
C ASP A 46 -7.40 18.58 26.60
N ASP A 47 -8.60 19.07 26.30
CA ASP A 47 -9.02 20.46 26.58
C ASP A 47 -9.90 20.58 27.83
N GLY A 48 -10.11 19.49 28.56
CA GLY A 48 -10.96 19.42 29.74
C GLY A 48 -12.40 19.00 29.46
N GLU A 49 -12.90 19.19 28.23
CA GLU A 49 -14.22 18.70 27.80
C GLU A 49 -14.11 17.48 26.89
N ARG A 50 -13.06 17.42 26.06
CA ARG A 50 -12.89 16.41 25.01
C ARG A 50 -11.43 16.00 24.91
N LEU A 51 -11.24 14.71 24.70
CA LEU A 51 -9.98 14.15 24.29
C LEU A 51 -9.92 14.04 22.77
N ARG A 52 -9.00 14.77 22.14
CA ARG A 52 -8.68 14.65 20.71
C ARG A 52 -7.48 13.75 20.53
N LEU A 53 -7.69 12.65 19.80
CA LEU A 53 -6.63 11.75 19.35
C LEU A 53 -6.30 12.04 17.89
N VAL A 54 -5.02 12.25 17.60
CA VAL A 54 -4.52 12.52 16.24
C VAL A 54 -3.47 11.49 15.87
N PHE A 55 -3.72 10.77 14.79
CA PHE A 55 -2.81 9.79 14.22
C PHE A 55 -2.21 10.33 12.93
N GLU A 56 -0.88 10.32 12.83
CA GLU A 56 -0.17 10.70 11.62
C GLU A 56 0.19 9.46 10.80
N LEU A 57 -0.31 9.38 9.57
CA LEU A 57 -0.06 8.26 8.67
C LEU A 57 0.50 8.74 7.34
N ASN A 58 1.39 7.96 6.73
CA ASN A 58 1.96 8.23 5.40
C ASN A 58 1.04 7.80 4.24
N GLY A 59 -0.17 7.32 4.55
CA GLY A 59 -1.13 6.79 3.60
C GLY A 59 -2.53 6.78 4.20
N ARG A 60 -3.54 6.58 3.36
CA ARG A 60 -4.93 6.53 3.82
C ARG A 60 -5.23 5.20 4.51
N PRO A 61 -5.54 5.17 5.82
CA PRO A 61 -5.89 3.93 6.49
C PRO A 61 -7.32 3.49 6.14
N GLN A 62 -7.53 2.18 6.17
CA GLN A 62 -8.84 1.61 6.43
C GLN A 62 -8.92 1.36 7.94
N TYR A 63 -10.01 1.75 8.58
CA TYR A 63 -10.12 1.63 10.02
C TYR A 63 -11.55 1.36 10.49
N ARG A 64 -11.66 0.78 11.68
CA ARG A 64 -12.92 0.60 12.39
C ARG A 64 -12.78 1.11 13.81
N THR A 65 -13.82 1.76 14.31
CA THR A 65 -13.91 2.20 15.70
C THR A 65 -15.09 1.54 16.39
N PHE A 66 -14.90 1.18 17.65
CA PHE A 66 -15.96 0.67 18.52
C PHE A 66 -15.56 0.81 19.98
N THR A 67 -16.53 0.65 20.88
CA THR A 67 -16.29 0.67 22.32
C THR A 67 -16.50 -0.71 22.93
N LEU A 68 -15.75 -1.01 23.98
CA LEU A 68 -15.96 -2.16 24.85
C LEU A 68 -16.29 -1.67 26.25
N GLN A 69 -17.08 -2.44 26.97
CA GLN A 69 -17.35 -2.20 28.39
C GLN A 69 -16.53 -3.18 29.26
N SER A 70 -16.37 -2.85 30.53
CA SER A 70 -15.69 -3.67 31.54
C SER A 70 -14.22 -4.07 31.20
N PRO A 71 -13.24 -3.16 31.33
CA PRO A 71 -13.37 -1.71 31.49
C PRO A 71 -13.74 -1.02 30.17
N ASP A 72 -14.23 0.21 30.31
CA ASP A 72 -14.59 1.09 29.21
C ASP A 72 -13.38 1.41 28.31
N ARG A 73 -13.48 1.03 27.04
CA ARG A 73 -12.36 1.10 26.09
C ARG A 73 -12.83 1.57 24.73
N LEU A 74 -12.18 2.57 24.15
CA LEU A 74 -12.28 2.90 22.74
C LEU A 74 -11.24 2.09 21.96
N ILE A 75 -11.69 1.29 21.00
CA ILE A 75 -10.84 0.49 20.13
C ILE A 75 -10.81 1.12 18.74
N ILE A 76 -9.62 1.17 18.15
CA ILE A 76 -9.38 1.59 16.78
C ILE A 76 -8.57 0.47 16.11
N ASP A 77 -9.22 -0.26 15.22
CA ASP A 77 -8.57 -1.27 14.38
C ASP A 77 -8.13 -0.60 13.08
N LEU A 78 -6.87 -0.77 12.72
CA LEU A 78 -6.26 -0.24 11.50
C LEU A 78 -5.94 -1.41 10.56
N ASP A 79 -6.67 -1.49 9.45
CA ASP A 79 -6.54 -2.52 8.42
C ASP A 79 -5.36 -2.22 7.49
N ASN A 80 -4.60 -3.27 7.14
CA ASN A 80 -3.43 -3.21 6.27
C ASN A 80 -2.47 -2.06 6.65
N THR A 81 -2.31 -1.81 7.94
CA THR A 81 -1.56 -0.67 8.46
C THR A 81 -0.54 -1.16 9.47
N HIS A 82 0.71 -0.72 9.33
CA HIS A 82 1.78 -1.08 10.25
C HIS A 82 2.06 0.04 11.25
N VAL A 83 2.09 -0.30 12.54
CA VAL A 83 2.47 0.56 13.65
C VAL A 83 3.99 0.51 13.77
N ALA A 84 4.63 1.62 13.38
CA ALA A 84 6.06 1.66 13.14
C ALA A 84 6.92 1.46 14.39
N ASN A 85 6.40 1.80 15.58
CA ASN A 85 7.09 1.94 16.85
C ASN A 85 6.08 1.94 18.01
N SER A 86 6.55 1.84 19.26
CA SER A 86 5.75 2.20 20.43
C SER A 86 5.16 3.60 20.22
N LEU A 87 3.83 3.71 20.19
CA LEU A 87 3.13 4.98 20.11
C LEU A 87 3.75 5.94 21.14
N GLY A 88 4.20 7.09 20.65
CA GLY A 88 4.92 8.07 21.46
C GLY A 88 4.16 8.48 22.73
N HIS A 89 4.87 9.17 23.62
CA HIS A 89 4.42 9.61 24.93
C HIS A 89 3.02 10.25 24.84
N PHE A 90 2.00 9.54 25.33
CA PHE A 90 0.71 10.15 25.60
C PHE A 90 0.89 11.14 26.75
N PRO A 91 0.17 12.28 26.76
CA PRO A 91 0.17 13.12 27.94
C PRO A 91 -0.27 12.26 29.12
N GLU A 92 0.62 12.06 30.11
CA GLU A 92 0.37 11.33 31.35
C GLU A 92 -0.86 11.86 32.14
N ALA A 93 -1.45 12.98 31.71
CA ALA A 93 -2.38 13.79 32.47
C ALA A 93 -3.76 14.00 31.83
N SER A 94 -4.20 13.14 30.90
CA SER A 94 -5.62 13.24 30.46
C SER A 94 -6.54 12.69 31.55
N ARG A 95 -7.56 13.46 31.95
CA ARG A 95 -8.55 13.00 32.95
C ARG A 95 -9.47 11.92 32.39
N LEU A 96 -9.50 11.71 31.08
CA LEU A 96 -10.46 10.85 30.39
C LEU A 96 -9.91 9.49 29.98
N VAL A 97 -8.58 9.33 29.93
CA VAL A 97 -7.89 8.09 29.50
C VAL A 97 -6.81 7.71 30.48
N THR A 98 -6.91 6.49 30.99
CA THR A 98 -6.00 5.88 31.97
C THR A 98 -4.83 5.17 31.31
N ALA A 99 -5.02 4.62 30.11
CA ALA A 99 -3.95 3.93 29.39
C ALA A 99 -4.18 3.93 27.88
N VAL A 100 -3.09 3.99 27.12
CA VAL A 100 -3.10 3.76 25.68
C VAL A 100 -2.14 2.65 25.33
N ARG A 101 -2.62 1.72 24.50
CA ARG A 101 -1.84 0.55 24.10
C ARG A 101 -2.01 0.31 22.61
N SER A 102 -0.96 -0.23 22.00
CA SER A 102 -0.95 -0.65 20.60
C SER A 102 -0.35 -2.04 20.50
N GLY A 103 -0.76 -2.78 19.49
CA GLY A 103 -0.17 -4.08 19.18
C GLY A 103 -0.72 -4.65 17.89
N ALA A 104 -0.02 -5.67 17.38
CA ALA A 104 -0.51 -6.47 16.28
C ALA A 104 -1.86 -7.10 16.65
N TYR A 105 -2.79 -7.10 15.70
CA TYR A 105 -4.09 -7.71 15.89
C TYR A 105 -3.93 -9.23 16.01
N PRO A 106 -4.52 -9.87 17.03
CA PRO A 106 -4.46 -11.32 17.18
C PRO A 106 -5.03 -12.00 15.93
N PHE A 107 -4.30 -12.94 15.35
CA PHE A 107 -4.72 -13.75 14.20
C PHE A 107 -4.69 -13.06 12.82
N ASP A 108 -4.32 -11.77 12.72
CA ASP A 108 -4.08 -11.10 11.43
C ASP A 108 -2.89 -10.14 11.51
N SER A 109 -1.76 -10.55 10.93
CA SER A 109 -0.52 -9.76 10.91
C SER A 109 -0.56 -8.53 10.01
N ARG A 110 -1.64 -8.32 9.25
CA ARG A 110 -1.86 -7.12 8.44
C ARG A 110 -2.71 -6.08 9.15
N ARG A 111 -3.26 -6.39 10.32
CA ARG A 111 -4.08 -5.47 11.10
C ARG A 111 -3.34 -5.13 12.38
N ASP A 112 -3.35 -3.86 12.73
CA ASP A 112 -2.89 -3.39 14.03
C ASP A 112 -4.07 -2.82 14.82
N ARG A 113 -4.03 -3.00 16.14
CA ARG A 113 -5.06 -2.51 17.06
C ARG A 113 -4.46 -1.50 18.00
N VAL A 114 -5.12 -0.35 18.11
CA VAL A 114 -4.86 0.65 19.15
C VAL A 114 -6.07 0.72 20.07
N TYR A 115 -5.85 0.73 21.38
CA TYR A 115 -6.93 0.89 22.34
C TYR A 115 -6.61 1.88 23.44
N PHE A 116 -7.67 2.59 23.84
CA PHE A 116 -7.67 3.62 24.86
C PHE A 116 -8.59 3.16 25.98
N GLN A 117 -8.04 2.93 27.17
CA GLN A 117 -8.83 2.65 28.35
C GLN A 117 -9.25 3.96 28.99
N ARG A 118 -10.56 4.15 29.17
CA ARG A 118 -11.14 5.32 29.82
C ARG A 118 -11.28 5.09 31.32
N GLN A 119 -11.33 6.18 32.09
CA GLN A 119 -11.64 6.16 33.53
C GLN A 119 -13.02 5.57 33.79
#